data_AF-A0A5J6FEG2-F1
#
_entry.id   AF-A0A5J6FEG2-F1
#
_cell.length_a   1.000
_cell.length_b   1.000
_cell.length_c   1.000
_cell.angle_alpha   90.00
_cell.angle_beta   90.00
_cell.angle_gamma   90.00
#
_symmetry.space_group_name_H-M   'P 1'
#
loop_
_entity.id
_entity.type
_entity.pdbx_description
1 polymer ?
#
loop_
_entity_poly.entity_id
_entity_poly.type
_entity_poly.pdbx_seq_one_letter_code
_entity_poly.pdbx_strand_id
1 'polypeptide(L)'
;MTTRQPWPAPDGGGEALTNWLVSLVRNHDYGKLAELRRTGQTEAHIQAGWSAPGDEHREIYEKVAFLFGVYHQGAPRPSYGRGSLGAAARRIGDGAGRGPDNPGAQRLISRVVSSRGIPWRHLQHAVTRLRACEQPPPSWTELTEDLTRWHDRSARIAYWWTVDFHEPPGRSRSGTHTQPTRKDTST
;
A
#
# COMPACT_ATOMS: atom_id res chain seq x y z
N MET A 1 13.43 -29.53 22.98
CA MET A 1 12.54 -29.33 21.80
C MET A 1 11.62 -28.16 22.13
N THR A 2 11.98 -26.96 21.68
CA THR A 2 11.20 -25.74 22.00
C THR A 2 10.09 -25.58 20.99
N THR A 3 8.85 -25.79 21.43
CA THR A 3 7.64 -25.54 20.65
C THR A 3 7.61 -24.06 20.26
N ARG A 4 7.84 -23.75 18.97
CA ARG A 4 7.51 -22.43 18.41
C ARG A 4 5.99 -22.30 18.48
N GLN A 5 5.51 -21.51 19.42
CA GLN A 5 4.12 -21.08 19.43
C GLN A 5 3.87 -20.27 18.15
N PRO A 6 2.89 -20.61 17.30
CA PRO A 6 2.49 -19.74 16.21
C PRO A 6 1.85 -18.51 16.84
N TRP A 7 2.41 -17.34 16.56
CA TRP A 7 1.75 -16.08 16.86
C TRP A 7 0.45 -16.03 16.04
N PRO A 8 -0.75 -15.93 16.64
CA PRO A 8 -1.94 -15.65 15.87
C PRO A 8 -1.77 -14.23 15.34
N ALA A 9 -1.51 -14.06 14.04
CA ALA A 9 -1.59 -12.75 13.43
C ALA A 9 -3.05 -12.29 13.60
N PRO A 10 -3.32 -11.23 14.38
CA PRO A 10 -4.68 -10.73 14.50
C PRO A 10 -5.14 -10.25 13.12
N ASP A 11 -6.45 -10.21 12.90
CA ASP A 11 -7.07 -9.42 11.84
C ASP A 11 -6.49 -7.99 11.90
N GLY A 12 -5.47 -7.70 11.07
CA GLY A 12 -4.64 -6.48 11.25
C GLY A 12 -3.17 -6.56 10.83
N GLY A 13 -2.73 -7.58 10.07
CA GLY A 13 -1.34 -7.70 9.63
C GLY A 13 -0.80 -6.45 8.92
N GLY A 14 -1.59 -5.80 8.07
CA GLY A 14 -1.19 -4.57 7.37
C GLY A 14 -0.91 -3.40 8.34
N GLU A 15 -1.62 -3.33 9.46
CA GLU A 15 -1.40 -2.34 10.50
C GLU A 15 -0.12 -2.66 11.29
N ALA A 16 0.09 -3.93 11.64
CA ALA A 16 1.32 -4.38 12.29
C ALA A 16 2.56 -4.05 11.45
N LEU A 17 2.51 -4.34 10.14
CA LEU A 17 3.56 -3.98 9.18
C LEU A 17 3.81 -2.48 9.18
N THR A 18 2.74 -1.68 9.05
CA THR A 18 2.85 -0.21 8.94
C THR A 18 3.43 0.40 10.21
N ASN A 19 3.00 -0.06 11.38
CA ASN A 19 3.51 0.42 12.66
C ASN A 19 5.00 0.10 12.83
N TRP A 20 5.41 -1.11 12.45
CA TRP A 20 6.82 -1.49 12.45
C TRP A 20 7.65 -0.61 11.49
N LEU A 21 7.21 -0.44 10.24
CA LEU A 21 7.90 0.40 9.25
C LEU A 21 8.03 1.86 9.69
N VAL A 22 6.96 2.43 10.25
CA VAL A 22 6.97 3.78 10.81
C VAL A 22 7.94 3.90 11.98
N SER A 23 8.04 2.87 12.82
CA SER A 23 9.01 2.85 13.93
C SER A 23 10.46 2.94 13.44
N LEU A 24 10.79 2.35 12.28
CA LEU A 24 12.14 2.43 11.71
C LEU A 24 12.52 3.87 11.37
N VAL A 25 11.59 4.64 10.79
CA VAL A 25 11.82 6.06 10.47
C VAL A 25 11.89 6.89 11.75
N ARG A 26 10.99 6.65 12.70
CA ARG A 26 10.97 7.35 14.00
C ARG A 26 12.24 7.13 14.82
N ASN A 27 12.80 5.93 14.76
CA ASN A 27 14.02 5.55 15.49
C ASN A 27 15.30 5.80 14.67
N HIS A 28 15.18 6.38 13.47
CA HIS A 28 16.31 6.67 12.58
C HIS A 28 17.13 5.41 12.23
N ASP A 29 16.46 4.26 12.10
CA ASP A 29 17.08 2.98 11.69
C ASP A 29 17.35 2.96 10.17
N TYR A 30 18.28 3.81 9.75
CA TYR A 30 18.63 4.00 8.35
C TYR A 30 19.27 2.76 7.73
N GLY A 31 19.86 1.88 8.55
CA GLY A 31 20.39 0.60 8.11
C GLY A 31 19.28 -0.28 7.55
N LYS A 32 18.25 -0.55 8.35
CA LYS A 32 17.09 -1.34 7.90
C LYS A 32 16.32 -0.67 6.76
N LEU A 33 16.17 0.66 6.78
CA LEU A 33 15.56 1.40 5.67
C LEU A 33 16.39 1.32 4.38
N ALA A 34 17.71 1.22 4.47
CA ALA A 34 18.57 0.97 3.30
C ALA A 34 18.45 -0.46 2.79
N GLU A 35 18.33 -1.44 3.69
CA GLU A 35 18.09 -2.84 3.32
C GLU A 35 16.77 -3.04 2.59
N LEU A 36 15.68 -2.44 3.07
CA LEU A 36 14.36 -2.52 2.44
C LEU A 36 14.35 -1.99 1.00
N ARG A 37 15.29 -1.13 0.61
CA ARG A 37 15.37 -0.59 -0.75
C ARG A 37 16.11 -1.51 -1.73
N ARG A 38 16.71 -2.59 -1.25
CA ARG A 38 17.41 -3.56 -2.10
C ARG A 38 16.40 -4.45 -2.81
N THR A 39 16.71 -4.84 -4.04
CA THR A 39 15.84 -5.69 -4.86
C THR A 39 15.86 -7.17 -4.45
N GLY A 40 16.90 -7.59 -3.72
CA GLY A 40 17.03 -8.93 -3.15
C GLY A 40 16.42 -9.03 -1.76
N GLN A 41 16.09 -10.24 -1.34
CA GLN A 41 15.57 -10.51 0.00
C GLN A 41 16.68 -10.22 1.05
N THR A 42 16.34 -9.44 2.07
CA THR A 42 17.22 -9.12 3.20
C THR A 42 16.55 -9.51 4.52
N GLU A 43 17.28 -9.42 5.63
CA GLU A 43 16.70 -9.62 6.96
C GLU A 43 15.53 -8.66 7.24
N ALA A 44 15.63 -7.39 6.83
CA ALA A 44 14.53 -6.45 6.94
C ALA A 44 13.29 -6.89 6.14
N HIS A 45 13.45 -7.48 4.95
CA HIS A 45 12.32 -8.06 4.21
C HIS A 45 11.72 -9.24 4.96
N ILE A 46 12.56 -10.17 5.44
CA ILE A 46 12.11 -11.33 6.23
C ILE A 46 11.29 -10.89 7.46
N GLN A 47 11.73 -9.85 8.18
CA GLN A 47 11.00 -9.27 9.31
C GLN A 47 9.66 -8.67 8.90
N ALA A 48 9.60 -7.96 7.77
CA ALA A 48 8.34 -7.45 7.24
C ALA A 48 7.34 -8.58 6.95
N GLY A 49 7.83 -9.67 6.35
CA GLY A 49 7.04 -10.85 6.02
C GLY A 49 6.40 -11.55 7.23
N TRP A 50 6.97 -11.42 8.43
CA TRP A 50 6.38 -11.98 9.66
C TRP A 50 5.09 -11.29 10.11
N SER A 51 4.77 -10.12 9.56
CA SER A 51 3.49 -9.46 9.82
C SER A 51 2.33 -10.06 8.98
N ALA A 52 2.65 -10.91 8.00
CA ALA A 52 1.63 -11.55 7.17
C ALA A 52 0.84 -12.60 7.98
N PRO A 53 -0.48 -12.73 7.77
CA PRO A 53 -1.30 -13.71 8.47
C PRO A 53 -1.06 -15.16 8.01
N GLY A 54 -0.36 -15.35 6.89
CA GLY A 54 -0.01 -16.64 6.31
C GLY A 54 1.15 -16.52 5.33
N ASP A 55 1.80 -17.65 5.04
CA ASP A 55 2.97 -17.69 4.15
C ASP A 55 2.61 -17.29 2.70
N GLU A 56 1.37 -17.50 2.27
CA GLU A 56 0.85 -17.12 0.95
C GLU A 56 0.83 -15.61 0.71
N HIS A 57 0.79 -14.81 1.79
CA HIS A 57 0.76 -13.35 1.72
C HIS A 57 2.12 -12.71 2.02
N ARG A 58 3.09 -13.52 2.45
CA ARG A 58 4.39 -13.04 2.88
C ARG A 58 5.08 -12.17 1.83
N GLU A 59 5.10 -12.58 0.57
CA GLU A 59 5.72 -11.80 -0.51
C GLU A 59 5.11 -10.39 -0.63
N ILE A 60 3.80 -10.26 -0.42
CA ILE A 60 3.11 -8.96 -0.53
C ILE A 60 3.63 -8.00 0.54
N TYR A 61 3.77 -8.48 1.77
CA TYR A 61 4.27 -7.69 2.89
C TYR A 61 5.72 -7.27 2.69
N GLU A 62 6.56 -8.19 2.18
CA GLU A 62 7.95 -7.92 1.82
C GLU A 62 8.03 -6.84 0.73
N LYS A 63 7.21 -6.93 -0.32
CA LYS A 63 7.19 -5.95 -1.42
C LYS A 63 6.60 -4.61 -1.01
N VAL A 64 5.61 -4.57 -0.11
CA VAL A 64 5.11 -3.29 0.45
C VAL A 64 6.20 -2.62 1.30
N ALA A 65 6.94 -3.37 2.10
CA ALA A 65 8.07 -2.84 2.85
C ALA A 65 9.16 -2.24 1.93
N PHE A 66 9.41 -2.88 0.78
CA PHE A 66 10.26 -2.31 -0.27
C PHE A 66 9.73 -0.96 -0.78
N LEU A 67 8.43 -0.86 -1.11
CA LEU A 67 7.80 0.39 -1.55
C LEU A 67 7.89 1.49 -0.48
N PHE A 68 7.68 1.13 0.78
CA PHE A 68 7.85 2.03 1.92
C PHE A 68 9.27 2.58 2.01
N GLY A 69 10.27 1.70 1.87
CA GLY A 69 11.69 2.08 1.85
C GLY A 69 12.01 3.05 0.72
N VAL A 70 11.49 2.80 -0.49
CA VAL A 70 11.64 3.70 -1.64
C VAL A 70 11.03 5.08 -1.37
N TYR A 71 9.83 5.14 -0.78
CA TYR A 71 9.18 6.42 -0.45
C TYR A 71 9.98 7.21 0.61
N HIS A 72 10.41 6.53 1.68
CA HIS A 72 11.08 7.18 2.80
C HIS A 72 12.59 7.37 2.61
N GLN A 73 13.13 7.14 1.42
CA GLN A 73 14.52 7.44 1.11
C GLN A 73 14.83 8.92 1.40
N GLY A 74 15.68 9.16 2.40
CA GLY A 74 16.06 10.51 2.84
C GLY A 74 14.92 11.32 3.46
N ALA A 75 13.78 10.70 3.79
CA ALA A 75 12.66 11.38 4.44
C ALA A 75 12.95 11.55 5.94
N PRO A 76 12.80 12.78 6.50
CA PRO A 76 13.07 13.03 7.91
C PRO A 76 11.91 12.67 8.84
N ARG A 77 10.71 12.42 8.30
CA ARG A 77 9.49 12.14 9.06
C ARG A 77 8.76 10.92 8.51
N PRO A 78 8.21 10.06 9.38
CA PRO A 78 7.36 8.95 8.96
C PRO A 78 6.07 9.45 8.32
N SER A 79 5.55 8.71 7.36
CA SER A 79 4.20 8.87 6.84
C SER A 79 3.47 7.53 6.81
N TYR A 80 2.31 7.49 7.48
CA TYR A 80 1.36 6.37 7.37
C TYR A 80 0.67 6.33 5.99
N GLY A 81 0.70 7.44 5.27
CA GLY A 81 -0.06 7.63 4.03
C GLY A 81 -1.55 7.87 4.28
N ARG A 82 -2.30 8.06 3.20
CA ARG A 82 -3.76 8.18 3.26
C ARG A 82 -4.45 7.78 1.96
N GLY A 83 -5.56 7.07 2.13
CA GLY A 83 -6.43 6.57 1.08
C GLY A 83 -5.79 5.51 0.18
N SER A 84 -6.61 4.98 -0.73
CA SER A 84 -6.19 4.03 -1.74
C SER A 84 -5.10 4.57 -2.67
N LEU A 85 -4.49 3.68 -3.46
CA LEU A 85 -3.54 4.09 -4.48
C LEU A 85 -4.17 5.06 -5.51
N GLY A 86 -5.44 4.86 -5.86
CA GLY A 86 -6.18 5.74 -6.75
C GLY A 86 -6.32 7.15 -6.19
N ALA A 87 -6.76 7.26 -4.93
CA ALA A 87 -6.87 8.52 -4.21
C ALA A 87 -5.50 9.20 -4.03
N ALA A 88 -4.44 8.42 -3.83
CA ALA A 88 -3.08 8.93 -3.77
C ALA A 88 -2.62 9.49 -5.12
N ALA A 89 -2.80 8.73 -6.20
CA ALA A 89 -2.36 9.10 -7.53
C ALA A 89 -3.05 10.35 -8.08
N ARG A 90 -4.25 10.71 -7.61
CA ARG A 90 -4.87 12.02 -7.90
C ARG A 90 -4.00 13.21 -7.56
N ARG A 91 -3.11 13.06 -6.59
CA ARG A 91 -2.21 14.14 -6.15
C ARG A 91 -1.00 14.28 -7.06
N ILE A 92 -0.71 13.30 -7.93
CA ILE A 92 0.43 13.36 -8.85
C ILE A 92 0.19 14.46 -9.88
N GLY A 93 1.17 15.34 -10.03
CA GLY A 93 1.11 16.50 -10.93
C GLY A 93 1.53 17.77 -10.20
N ASP A 94 1.34 18.91 -10.85
CA ASP A 94 1.74 20.23 -10.37
C ASP A 94 0.63 21.25 -10.63
N GLY A 95 0.96 22.55 -10.64
CA GLY A 95 -0.01 23.63 -10.88
C GLY A 95 -0.64 23.63 -12.28
N ALA A 96 -0.07 22.92 -13.27
CA ALA A 96 -0.61 22.84 -14.62
C ALA A 96 -1.64 21.71 -14.79
N GLY A 97 -1.69 20.76 -13.87
CA GLY A 97 -2.65 19.65 -13.89
C GLY A 97 -2.26 18.52 -12.95
N ARG A 98 -3.27 17.89 -12.31
CA ARG A 98 -3.10 16.79 -11.36
C ARG A 98 -4.06 15.66 -11.63
N GLY A 99 -3.67 14.45 -11.23
CA GLY A 99 -4.56 13.29 -11.28
C GLY A 99 -5.07 13.02 -12.69
N PRO A 100 -6.39 12.89 -12.91
CA PRO A 100 -6.97 12.68 -14.25
C PRO A 100 -6.59 13.74 -15.28
N ASP A 101 -6.35 14.99 -14.86
CA ASP A 101 -5.97 16.09 -15.75
C ASP A 101 -4.47 16.06 -16.11
N ASN A 102 -3.69 15.18 -15.46
CA ASN A 102 -2.29 14.95 -15.77
C ASN A 102 -2.12 13.67 -16.62
N PRO A 103 -1.75 13.77 -17.92
CA PRO A 103 -1.64 12.59 -18.79
C PRO A 103 -0.64 11.54 -18.29
N GLY A 104 0.39 11.96 -17.55
CA GLY A 104 1.37 11.05 -16.95
C GLY A 104 0.77 10.23 -15.80
N ALA A 105 0.00 10.88 -14.91
CA ALA A 105 -0.70 10.20 -13.82
C ALA A 105 -1.80 9.27 -14.36
N GLN A 106 -2.57 9.72 -15.36
CA GLN A 106 -3.60 8.92 -16.00
C GLN A 106 -3.01 7.64 -16.62
N ARG A 107 -1.96 7.76 -17.45
CA ARG A 107 -1.29 6.59 -18.05
C ARG A 107 -0.74 5.63 -17.00
N LEU A 108 -0.21 6.16 -15.90
CA LEU A 108 0.31 5.34 -14.82
C LEU A 108 -0.79 4.51 -14.17
N ILE A 109 -1.91 5.13 -13.81
CA ILE A 109 -3.03 4.43 -13.18
C ILE A 109 -3.67 3.44 -14.14
N SER A 110 -3.87 3.80 -15.42
CA SER A 110 -4.37 2.87 -16.43
C SER A 110 -3.53 1.57 -16.50
N ARG A 111 -2.19 1.66 -16.42
CA ARG A 111 -1.30 0.49 -16.43
C ARG A 111 -1.36 -0.34 -15.16
N VAL A 112 -1.61 0.29 -14.01
CA VAL A 112 -1.80 -0.41 -12.74
C VAL A 112 -3.09 -1.22 -12.79
N VAL A 113 -4.21 -0.58 -13.12
CA VAL A 113 -5.54 -1.19 -13.03
C VAL A 113 -5.83 -2.19 -14.15
N SER A 114 -5.10 -2.12 -15.27
CA SER A 114 -5.23 -3.09 -16.36
C SER A 114 -4.46 -4.40 -16.15
N SER A 115 -3.70 -4.52 -15.06
CA SER A 115 -2.81 -5.67 -14.83
C SER A 115 -3.55 -6.88 -14.28
N ARG A 116 -3.28 -8.08 -14.85
CA ARG A 116 -3.84 -9.36 -14.36
C ARG A 116 -3.17 -9.84 -13.07
N GLY A 117 -1.88 -9.54 -12.91
CA GLY A 117 -1.11 -9.79 -11.68
C GLY A 117 -0.84 -8.49 -10.92
N ILE A 118 -0.27 -8.59 -9.72
CA ILE A 118 0.12 -7.39 -8.97
C ILE A 118 1.18 -6.60 -9.78
N PRO A 119 0.91 -5.32 -10.14
CA PRO A 119 1.77 -4.56 -11.04
C PRO A 119 2.95 -3.91 -10.31
N TRP A 120 3.82 -4.69 -9.67
CA TRP A 120 4.90 -4.20 -8.78
C TRP A 120 5.73 -3.05 -9.35
N ARG A 121 6.15 -3.15 -10.61
CA ARG A 121 6.93 -2.08 -11.28
C ARG A 121 6.16 -0.76 -11.37
N HIS A 122 4.86 -0.81 -11.65
CA HIS A 122 4.02 0.38 -11.76
C HIS A 122 3.65 0.94 -10.37
N LEU A 123 3.51 0.10 -9.34
CA LEU A 123 3.36 0.53 -7.95
C LEU A 123 4.59 1.30 -7.48
N GLN A 124 5.80 0.76 -7.72
CA GLN A 124 7.05 1.46 -7.43
C GLN A 124 7.12 2.81 -8.14
N HIS A 125 6.73 2.86 -9.43
CA HIS A 125 6.72 4.11 -10.17
C HIS A 125 5.73 5.12 -9.57
N ALA A 126 4.54 4.69 -9.16
CA ALA A 126 3.55 5.55 -8.50
C ALA A 126 4.08 6.13 -7.18
N VAL A 127 4.66 5.29 -6.32
CA VAL A 127 5.27 5.72 -5.06
C VAL A 127 6.42 6.70 -5.29
N THR A 128 7.27 6.43 -6.29
CA THR A 128 8.38 7.32 -6.67
C THR A 128 7.88 8.67 -7.16
N ARG A 129 6.82 8.68 -7.97
CA ARG A 129 6.19 9.91 -8.47
C ARG A 129 5.54 10.72 -7.35
N LEU A 130 4.84 10.07 -6.42
CA LEU A 130 4.27 10.72 -5.24
C LEU A 130 5.34 11.42 -4.41
N ARG A 131 6.44 10.71 -4.12
CA ARG A 131 7.61 11.28 -3.42
C ARG A 131 8.18 12.48 -4.18
N ALA A 132 8.38 12.37 -5.49
CA ALA A 132 8.95 13.44 -6.31
C ALA A 132 8.06 14.69 -6.40
N CYS A 133 6.73 14.52 -6.31
CA CYS A 133 5.76 15.61 -6.24
C CYS A 133 5.51 16.10 -4.79
N GLU A 134 6.29 15.62 -3.81
CA GLU A 134 6.12 15.91 -2.38
C GLU A 134 4.70 15.62 -1.86
N GLN A 135 4.06 14.60 -2.43
CA GLN A 135 2.71 14.17 -2.05
C GLN A 135 2.75 12.96 -1.12
N PRO A 136 1.83 12.90 -0.14
CA PRO A 136 1.77 11.76 0.78
C PRO A 136 1.46 10.45 0.02
N PRO A 137 2.02 9.32 0.50
CA PRO A 137 1.80 8.02 -0.13
C PRO A 137 0.35 7.56 0.06
N PRO A 138 -0.09 6.47 -0.61
CA PRO A 138 -1.30 5.76 -0.19
C PRO A 138 -1.14 5.26 1.25
N SER A 139 -2.25 4.97 1.91
CA SER A 139 -2.25 4.27 3.19
C SER A 139 -1.51 2.93 3.02
N TRP A 140 -0.44 2.72 3.78
CA TRP A 140 0.36 1.49 3.67
C TRP A 140 -0.42 0.26 4.14
N THR A 141 -1.24 0.42 5.18
CA THR A 141 -2.17 -0.61 5.67
C THR A 141 -3.16 -1.00 4.57
N GLU A 142 -3.86 -0.01 4.01
CA GLU A 142 -4.88 -0.24 2.97
C GLU A 142 -4.25 -0.82 1.69
N LEU A 143 -3.08 -0.32 1.28
CA LEU A 143 -2.34 -0.88 0.14
C LEU A 143 -1.99 -2.35 0.37
N THR A 144 -1.58 -2.74 1.58
CA THR A 144 -1.26 -4.14 1.90
C THR A 144 -2.51 -5.02 1.80
N GLU A 145 -3.63 -4.57 2.35
CA GLU A 145 -4.91 -5.28 2.32
C GLU A 145 -5.49 -5.40 0.90
N ASP A 146 -5.36 -4.35 0.10
CA ASP A 146 -5.75 -4.31 -1.30
C ASP A 146 -4.95 -5.31 -2.13
N LEU A 147 -3.64 -5.35 -1.93
CA LEU A 147 -2.77 -6.27 -2.67
C LEU A 147 -2.97 -7.72 -2.25
N THR A 148 -3.26 -7.96 -0.97
CA THR A 148 -3.63 -9.30 -0.44
C THR A 148 -4.88 -9.84 -1.13
N ARG A 149 -5.82 -8.96 -1.47
CA ARG A 149 -7.08 -9.29 -2.16
C ARG A 149 -7.05 -8.98 -3.66
N TRP A 150 -5.88 -8.75 -4.26
CA TRP A 150 -5.78 -8.33 -5.66
C TRP A 150 -6.44 -9.32 -6.63
N HIS A 151 -6.33 -10.61 -6.34
CA HIS A 151 -6.90 -11.69 -7.15
C HIS A 151 -8.34 -12.07 -6.77
N ASP A 152 -8.86 -11.50 -5.68
CA ASP A 152 -10.26 -11.66 -5.31
C ASP A 152 -11.13 -10.77 -6.20
N ARG A 153 -11.86 -11.42 -7.11
CA ARG A 153 -12.76 -10.72 -8.05
C ARG A 153 -13.89 -9.98 -7.34
N SER A 154 -14.28 -10.41 -6.14
CA SER A 154 -15.33 -9.76 -5.35
C SER A 154 -14.85 -8.46 -4.71
N ALA A 155 -13.56 -8.37 -4.37
CA ALA A 155 -12.94 -7.16 -3.81
C ALA A 155 -12.85 -6.01 -4.84
N ARG A 156 -12.73 -6.33 -6.14
CA ARG A 156 -12.75 -5.35 -7.25
C ARG A 156 -11.74 -4.20 -7.07
N ILE A 157 -10.56 -4.48 -6.51
CA ILE A 157 -9.56 -3.47 -6.12
C ILE A 157 -9.20 -2.52 -7.28
N ALA A 158 -8.88 -3.06 -8.46
CA ALA A 158 -8.54 -2.24 -9.63
C ALA A 158 -9.66 -1.27 -10.05
N TYR A 159 -10.92 -1.69 -9.90
CA TYR A 159 -12.07 -0.84 -10.15
C TYR A 159 -12.17 0.28 -9.11
N TRP A 160 -12.02 -0.02 -7.82
CA TRP A 160 -12.10 1.00 -6.77
C TRP A 160 -10.95 2.01 -6.85
N TRP A 161 -9.73 1.57 -7.14
CA TRP A 161 -8.63 2.50 -7.43
C TRP A 161 -8.92 3.40 -8.64
N THR A 162 -9.62 2.89 -9.65
CA THR A 162 -10.04 3.72 -10.80
C THR A 162 -11.11 4.74 -10.40
N VAL A 163 -12.09 4.34 -9.60
CA VAL A 163 -13.13 5.23 -9.07
C VAL A 163 -12.51 6.34 -8.24
N ASP A 164 -11.67 5.97 -7.28
CA ASP A 164 -11.00 6.92 -6.39
C ASP A 164 -10.09 7.87 -7.14
N PHE A 165 -9.49 7.42 -8.26
CA PHE A 165 -8.67 8.26 -9.12
C PHE A 165 -9.48 9.31 -9.90
N HIS A 166 -10.71 8.99 -10.30
CA HIS A 166 -11.57 9.90 -11.07
C HIS A 166 -12.59 10.66 -10.21
N GLU A 167 -12.57 10.47 -8.88
CA GLU A 167 -13.50 11.16 -8.01
C GLU A 167 -13.34 12.69 -8.13
N PRO A 168 -14.44 13.47 -8.26
CA PRO A 168 -14.36 14.93 -8.33
C PRO A 168 -13.84 15.54 -7.01
N PRO A 169 -13.07 16.64 -7.06
CA PRO A 169 -12.74 17.41 -5.86
C PRO A 169 -14.04 17.99 -5.25
N GLY A 170 -14.32 17.66 -3.98
CA GLY A 170 -15.51 18.13 -3.26
C GLY A 170 -16.49 17.02 -2.84
N ARG A 171 -16.31 15.79 -3.33
CA ARG A 171 -17.11 14.63 -2.91
C ARG A 171 -16.39 13.82 -1.84
N SER A 172 -15.83 14.45 -0.80
CA SER A 172 -15.24 13.72 0.32
C SER A 172 -16.33 12.94 1.06
N ARG A 173 -16.50 11.65 0.71
CA ARG A 173 -17.30 10.73 1.52
C ARG A 173 -16.56 10.47 2.83
N SER A 174 -17.06 11.07 3.89
CA SER A 174 -16.97 10.49 5.23
C SER A 174 -17.61 9.10 5.17
N GLY A 175 -16.83 8.04 5.25
CA GLY A 175 -17.40 6.69 5.21
C GLY A 175 -16.35 5.60 5.07
N THR A 176 -15.87 5.11 6.21
CA THR A 176 -15.28 3.79 6.38
C THR A 176 -16.07 2.78 5.56
N HIS A 177 -15.43 2.12 4.59
CA HIS A 177 -16.05 1.07 3.79
C HIS A 177 -16.16 -0.21 4.63
N THR A 178 -17.02 -0.20 5.66
CA THR A 178 -17.42 -1.40 6.40
C THR A 178 -18.30 -2.24 5.48
N GLN A 179 -17.80 -3.40 5.09
CA GLN A 179 -18.56 -4.43 4.39
C GLN A 179 -19.82 -4.80 5.21
N PRO A 180 -21.03 -4.80 4.64
CA PRO A 180 -22.20 -5.27 5.36
C PRO A 180 -22.10 -6.79 5.52
N THR A 181 -22.00 -7.23 6.78
CA THR A 181 -22.18 -8.62 7.16
C THR A 181 -23.57 -9.08 6.76
N ARG A 182 -23.62 -10.11 5.92
CA ARG A 182 -24.83 -10.78 5.47
C ARG A 182 -25.42 -11.50 6.69
N LYS A 183 -26.58 -11.04 7.17
CA LYS A 183 -27.30 -11.72 8.25
C LYS A 183 -28.12 -12.85 7.65
N ASP A 184 -27.69 -14.08 7.88
CA ASP A 184 -28.44 -15.28 7.52
C ASP A 184 -29.79 -15.29 8.25
N THR A 185 -30.86 -15.42 7.49
CA THR A 185 -32.21 -15.70 8.00
C THR A 185 -32.40 -17.21 7.95
N SER A 186 -32.32 -17.87 9.10
CA SER A 186 -32.83 -19.22 9.27
C SER A 186 -34.31 -19.14 9.66
N THR A 187 -35.14 -19.92 8.95
CA THR A 187 -36.49 -20.33 9.37
C THR A 187 -36.42 -21.76 9.83
#